data_AF-A0A0S8DJH4-F1
#
_entry.id   AF-A0A0S8DJH4-F1
#
_cell.length_a   1.000
_cell.length_b   1.000
_cell.length_c   1.000
_cell.angle_alpha   90.00
_cell.angle_beta   90.00
_cell.angle_gamma   90.00
#
_symmetry.space_group_name_H-M   'P 1'
#
loop_
_entity.id
_entity.type
_entity.pdbx_description
1 polymer ?
#
loop_
_entity_poly.entity_id
_entity_poly.type
_entity_poly.pdbx_seq_one_letter_code
_entity_poly.pdbx_strand_id
1 'polypeptide(L)'
;MKKIMQALENSFAAVAFAEAGEFETARGFLKEEQSIAGKVKILKDEFELTIDNLTAMAITYAEAGEFEKAQEIMQEVETRLKKAKDDLSNNLVNLHQKYA
;
A
#
# COMPACT_ATOMS: atom_id res chain seq x y z
N MET A 1 -0.78 -15.35 -10.89
CA MET A 1 0.62 -15.25 -10.42
C MET A 1 1.49 -14.33 -11.27
N LYS A 2 1.79 -14.62 -12.55
CA LYS A 2 2.75 -13.79 -13.34
C LYS A 2 2.39 -12.31 -13.47
N LYS A 3 1.11 -11.99 -13.72
CA LYS A 3 0.60 -10.60 -13.81
C LYS A 3 0.51 -9.87 -12.45
N ILE A 4 0.58 -10.63 -11.35
CA ILE A 4 0.48 -10.11 -9.99
C ILE A 4 1.85 -9.65 -9.51
N MET A 5 2.86 -10.50 -9.71
CA MET A 5 4.25 -10.16 -9.45
C MET A 5 4.66 -8.95 -10.29
N GLN A 6 4.20 -8.90 -11.55
CA GLN A 6 4.37 -7.76 -12.44
C GLN A 6 3.79 -6.46 -11.87
N ALA A 7 2.62 -6.48 -11.21
CA ALA A 7 2.03 -5.27 -10.64
C ALA A 7 2.86 -4.74 -9.47
N LEU A 8 3.31 -5.63 -8.59
CA LEU A 8 4.19 -5.28 -7.48
C LEU A 8 5.55 -4.79 -7.97
N GLU A 9 6.14 -5.47 -8.95
CA GLU A 9 7.38 -5.07 -9.63
C GLU A 9 7.23 -3.69 -10.29
N ASN A 10 6.10 -3.43 -10.96
CA ASN A 10 5.82 -2.13 -11.57
C ASN A 10 5.66 -1.04 -10.50
N SER A 11 5.04 -1.33 -9.35
CA SER A 11 4.98 -0.38 -8.23
C SER A 11 6.36 -0.08 -7.66
N PHE A 12 7.20 -1.09 -7.42
CA PHE A 12 8.58 -0.87 -6.95
C PHE A 12 9.45 -0.16 -7.99
N ALA A 13 9.26 -0.46 -9.28
CA ALA A 13 9.91 0.27 -10.36
C ALA A 13 9.47 1.73 -10.39
N ALA A 14 8.17 2.00 -10.22
CA ALA A 14 7.65 3.36 -10.14
C ALA A 14 8.28 4.15 -8.97
N VAL A 15 8.46 3.52 -7.80
CA VAL A 15 9.17 4.12 -6.65
C VAL A 15 10.59 4.50 -7.06
N ALA A 16 11.36 3.55 -7.60
CA ALA A 16 12.77 3.77 -7.94
C ALA A 16 12.95 4.89 -8.98
N PHE A 17 12.07 4.97 -9.98
CA PHE A 17 12.11 6.05 -10.96
C PHE A 17 11.68 7.40 -10.37
N ALA A 18 10.71 7.43 -9.46
CA ALA A 18 10.31 8.65 -8.76
C ALA A 18 11.46 9.18 -7.88
N GLU A 19 12.14 8.31 -7.13
CA GLU A 19 13.33 8.65 -6.33
C GLU A 19 14.49 9.17 -7.20
N ALA A 20 14.61 8.68 -8.43
CA ALA A 20 15.59 9.16 -9.41
C ALA A 20 15.20 10.49 -10.09
N GLY A 21 14.02 11.05 -9.80
CA GLY A 21 13.48 12.25 -10.44
C GLY A 21 12.87 12.01 -11.83
N GLU A 22 12.74 10.76 -12.26
CA GLU A 22 12.12 10.37 -13.53
C GLU A 22 10.61 10.21 -13.40
N PHE A 23 9.92 11.31 -13.08
CA PHE A 23 8.49 11.29 -12.73
C PHE A 23 7.59 10.78 -13.86
N GLU A 24 7.90 11.06 -15.13
CA GLU A 24 7.09 10.57 -16.25
C GLU A 24 7.25 9.06 -16.46
N THR A 25 8.45 8.51 -16.23
CA THR A 25 8.71 7.07 -16.25
C THR A 25 7.94 6.39 -15.11
N ALA A 26 8.02 6.94 -13.89
CA ALA A 26 7.25 6.46 -12.74
C ALA A 26 5.74 6.46 -13.02
N ARG A 27 5.21 7.55 -13.58
CA ARG A 27 3.79 7.68 -13.92
C ARG A 27 3.37 6.69 -15.00
N GLY A 28 4.26 6.34 -15.92
CA GLY A 28 4.04 5.28 -16.92
C GLY A 28 3.74 3.93 -16.29
N PHE A 29 4.58 3.51 -15.33
CA PHE A 29 4.37 2.27 -14.58
C PHE A 29 3.06 2.28 -13.77
N LEU A 30 2.70 3.42 -13.17
CA LEU A 30 1.45 3.56 -12.41
C LEU A 30 0.19 3.53 -13.30
N LYS A 31 0.26 4.06 -14.53
CA LYS A 31 -0.86 4.02 -15.49
C LYS A 31 -1.13 2.62 -16.03
N GLU A 32 -0.08 1.82 -16.26
CA GLU A 32 -0.25 0.40 -16.57
C GLU A 32 -0.91 -0.35 -15.41
N GLU A 33 -0.62 0.06 -14.18
CA GLU A 33 -1.24 -0.50 -12.97
C GLU A 33 -2.71 -0.10 -12.82
N GLN A 34 -3.14 1.09 -13.26
CA GLN A 34 -4.56 1.48 -13.30
C GLN A 34 -5.41 0.59 -14.24
N SER A 35 -4.85 0.12 -15.36
CA SER A 35 -5.50 -0.91 -16.20
C SER A 35 -5.70 -2.23 -15.45
N ILE A 36 -4.89 -2.47 -14.41
CA ILE A 36 -4.88 -3.64 -13.54
C ILE A 36 -5.65 -3.36 -12.23
N ALA A 37 -6.09 -2.14 -11.94
CA ALA A 37 -6.73 -1.74 -10.67
C ALA A 37 -7.98 -2.58 -10.31
N GLY A 38 -8.74 -3.03 -11.31
CA GLY A 38 -9.84 -3.99 -11.09
C GLY A 38 -9.38 -5.35 -10.51
N LYS A 39 -8.12 -5.72 -10.73
CA LYS A 39 -7.45 -6.91 -10.18
C LYS A 39 -6.69 -6.62 -8.89
N VAL A 40 -6.35 -5.36 -8.61
CA VAL A 40 -5.78 -4.94 -7.31
C VAL A 40 -6.79 -5.10 -6.17
N LYS A 41 -8.08 -4.91 -6.45
CA LYS A 41 -9.15 -5.24 -5.50
C LYS A 41 -9.20 -6.73 -5.15
N ILE A 42 -8.98 -7.60 -6.13
CA ILE A 42 -8.84 -9.05 -5.95
C ILE A 42 -7.54 -9.39 -5.20
N LEU A 43 -6.47 -8.62 -5.42
CA LEU A 43 -5.20 -8.75 -4.70
C LEU A 43 -5.28 -8.38 -3.23
N LYS A 44 -6.12 -7.41 -2.87
CA LYS A 44 -6.41 -7.06 -1.47
C LYS A 44 -7.01 -8.23 -0.68
N ASP A 45 -7.76 -9.09 -1.38
CA ASP A 45 -8.39 -10.27 -0.82
C ASP A 45 -7.47 -11.52 -0.87
N GLU A 46 -6.54 -11.61 -1.83
CA GLU A 46 -5.60 -12.75 -1.95
C GLU A 46 -4.23 -12.55 -1.26
N PHE A 47 -3.73 -11.31 -1.16
CA PHE A 47 -2.46 -10.96 -0.53
C PHE A 47 -2.64 -9.80 0.45
N GLU A 48 -2.30 -10.06 1.71
CA GLU A 48 -2.31 -9.04 2.75
C GLU A 48 -1.16 -8.05 2.50
N LEU A 49 -1.42 -7.01 1.69
CA LEU A 49 -0.48 -5.91 1.51
C LEU A 49 -0.16 -5.33 2.89
N THR A 50 1.13 -5.25 3.22
CA THR A 50 1.54 -4.71 4.52
C THR A 50 1.33 -3.19 4.56
N ILE A 51 1.31 -2.63 5.76
CA ILE A 51 1.25 -1.17 5.95
C ILE A 51 2.43 -0.49 5.24
N ASP A 52 3.63 -1.06 5.33
CA ASP A 52 4.83 -0.53 4.67
C ASP A 52 4.69 -0.50 3.14
N ASN A 53 4.08 -1.54 2.55
CA ASN A 53 3.83 -1.55 1.10
C ASN A 53 2.87 -0.44 0.67
N LEU A 54 1.78 -0.25 1.42
CA LEU A 54 0.80 0.80 1.13
C LEU A 54 1.40 2.20 1.31
N THR A 55 2.21 2.40 2.36
CA THR A 55 2.91 3.66 2.58
C THR A 55 3.89 3.97 1.44
N ALA A 56 4.68 2.99 1.00
CA ALA A 56 5.57 3.16 -0.14
C ALA A 56 4.80 3.56 -1.41
N MET A 57 3.68 2.89 -1.69
CA MET A 57 2.82 3.23 -2.84
C MET A 57 2.28 4.66 -2.74
N ALA A 58 1.82 5.10 -1.57
CA ALA A 58 1.31 6.45 -1.37
C ALA A 58 2.39 7.52 -1.62
N ILE A 59 3.61 7.29 -1.14
CA ILE A 59 4.76 8.18 -1.38
C ILE A 59 5.02 8.31 -2.88
N THR A 60 5.07 7.19 -3.60
CA THR A 60 5.30 7.19 -5.06
C THR A 60 4.22 7.93 -5.84
N TYR A 61 2.95 7.71 -5.49
CA TYR A 61 1.85 8.46 -6.11
C TYR A 61 1.98 9.96 -5.81
N ALA A 62 2.36 10.36 -4.59
CA ALA A 62 2.58 11.76 -4.24
C ALA A 62 3.75 12.39 -5.01
N GLU A 63 4.88 11.70 -5.12
CA GLU A 63 6.05 12.15 -5.89
C GLU A 63 5.75 12.27 -7.39
N ALA A 64 4.88 11.40 -7.92
CA ALA A 64 4.39 11.47 -9.28
C ALA A 64 3.31 12.57 -9.50
N GLY A 65 2.93 13.32 -8.46
CA GLY A 65 1.91 14.37 -8.51
C GLY A 65 0.46 13.88 -8.46
N GLU A 66 0.24 12.59 -8.23
CA GLU A 66 -1.07 11.93 -8.11
C GLU A 66 -1.57 11.99 -6.66
N PHE A 67 -1.73 13.20 -6.12
CA PHE A 67 -1.98 13.45 -4.69
C PHE A 67 -3.29 12.85 -4.18
N GLU A 68 -4.35 12.87 -4.99
CA GLU A 68 -5.65 12.31 -4.63
C GLU A 68 -5.55 10.81 -4.36
N LYS A 69 -4.81 10.10 -5.21
CA LYS A 69 -4.61 8.65 -5.08
C LYS A 69 -3.67 8.32 -3.91
N ALA A 70 -2.64 9.12 -3.69
CA ALA A 70 -1.80 9.01 -2.50
C ALA A 70 -2.63 9.17 -1.21
N GLN A 71 -3.55 10.13 -1.19
CA GLN A 71 -4.42 10.40 -0.05
C GLN A 71 -5.39 9.24 0.22
N GLU A 72 -6.01 8.66 -0.82
CA GLU A 72 -6.86 7.47 -0.70
C GLU A 72 -6.11 6.29 -0.08
N ILE A 73 -4.88 6.03 -0.54
CA ILE A 73 -4.04 4.95 0.00
C ILE A 73 -3.67 5.23 1.46
N MET A 74 -3.41 6.50 1.81
CA MET A 74 -3.06 6.88 3.18
C MET A 74 -4.22 6.75 4.17
N GLN A 75 -5.46 7.04 3.76
CA GLN A 75 -6.65 6.77 4.59
C GLN A 75 -6.79 5.29 4.93
N GLU A 76 -6.43 4.41 3.99
CA GLU A 76 -6.42 2.98 4.25
C GLU A 76 -5.34 2.58 5.26
N VAL A 77 -4.13 3.11 5.13
CA VAL A 77 -3.05 2.88 6.09
C VAL A 77 -3.47 3.29 7.50
N GLU A 78 -4.09 4.47 7.66
CA GLU A 78 -4.61 4.94 8.95
C GLU A 78 -5.64 3.97 9.54
N THR A 79 -6.54 3.47 8.70
CA THR A 79 -7.56 2.49 9.11
C THR A 79 -6.92 1.20 9.62
N ARG A 80 -5.90 0.69 8.92
CA ARG A 80 -5.18 -0.54 9.31
C ARG A 80 -4.36 -0.35 10.58
N LEU A 81 -3.67 0.78 10.73
CA LEU A 81 -2.92 1.12 11.94
C LEU A 81 -3.83 1.21 13.16
N LYS A 82 -5.00 1.84 13.01
CA LYS A 82 -5.99 1.93 14.09
C LYS A 82 -6.44 0.55 14.53
N LYS A 83 -6.82 -0.32 13.58
CA LYS A 83 -7.20 -1.70 13.87
C LYS A 83 -6.08 -2.47 14.59
N ALA A 84 -4.85 -2.39 14.10
CA ALA A 84 -3.70 -3.06 14.72
C ALA A 84 -3.45 -2.58 16.16
N LYS A 85 -3.64 -1.29 16.43
CA LYS A 85 -3.52 -0.71 17.78
C LYS A 85 -4.62 -1.21 18.71
N ASP A 86 -5.86 -1.24 18.23
CA ASP A 86 -7.01 -1.72 19.00
C ASP A 86 -6.84 -3.22 19.35
N ASP A 87 -6.42 -4.03 18.38
CA ASP A 87 -6.12 -5.45 18.57
C ASP A 87 -5.00 -5.68 19.59
N LEU A 88 -3.92 -4.89 19.53
CA LEU A 88 -2.83 -4.94 20.51
C LEU A 88 -3.33 -4.58 21.92
N SER A 89 -4.12 -3.51 22.05
CA SER A 89 -4.69 -3.06 23.32
C SER A 89 -5.56 -4.16 23.95
N ASN A 90 -6.45 -4.76 23.15
CA ASN A 90 -7.33 -5.85 23.60
C ASN A 90 -6.53 -7.07 24.05
N ASN A 91 -5.48 -7.44 23.31
CA ASN A 91 -4.63 -8.57 23.68
C ASN A 91 -3.90 -8.34 25.00
N LEU A 92 -3.39 -7.12 25.25
CA LEU A 92 -2.73 -6.78 26.53
C LEU A 92 -3.70 -6.84 27.71
N VAL A 93 -4.93 -6.34 27.54
CA VAL A 93 -5.99 -6.42 28.57
C VAL A 93 -6.32 -7.88 28.88
N ASN A 94 -6.51 -8.71 27.87
CA ASN A 94 -6.79 -10.14 28.04
C ASN A 94 -5.64 -10.89 28.71
N LEU A 95 -4.39 -10.53 28.40
CA LEU A 95 -3.22 -11.12 29.04
C LEU A 95 -3.17 -10.77 30.52
N HIS A 96 -3.44 -9.51 30.88
CA HIS A 96 -3.48 -9.06 32.27
C HIS A 96 -4.57 -9.79 33.06
N GLN A 97 -5.78 -9.95 32.52
CA GLN A 97 -6.86 -10.69 33.16
C GLN A 97 -6.58 -12.19 33.30
N LYS A 98 -5.77 -12.78 32.42
CA LYS A 98 -5.46 -14.22 32.45
C LYS A 98 -4.39 -14.59 33.49
N TYR A 99 -3.52 -13.65 33.87
CA TYR A 99 -2.37 -13.90 34.73
C TYR A 99 -2.32 -13.03 36.00
N ALA A 100 -3.39 -12.27 36.29
CA ALA A 100 -3.62 -11.57 37.56
C ALA A 100 -4.63 -12.34 38.41
#